data_AF-A0A2V1BI33-F1
#
_entry.id   AF-A0A2V1BI33-F1
#
_cell.length_a   1.000
_cell.length_b   1.000
_cell.length_c   1.000
_cell.angle_alpha   90.00
_cell.angle_beta   90.00
_cell.angle_gamma   90.00
#
_symmetry.space_group_name_H-M   'P 1'
#
loop_
_entity.id
_entity.type
_entity.pdbx_description
1 polymer ?
#
loop_
_entity_poly.entity_id
_entity_poly.type
_entity_poly.pdbx_seq_one_letter_code
_entity_poly.pdbx_strand_id
1 'polypeptide(L)'
;SCGTSSAEAVSLGCHFDVMSFAWLPQACFDGELSHQFLALRDWEWFLDSEGTHGVDMGSVLAGEYSQLYVTQEYHMYHCTYMWRKMHRAALRGAALDGYIGSMMHTEHCEQMLMDHESTIDETNTMIFTKFVECPASNHGPSKAGWYRVIDGVKTS
;
A
#
# COMPACT_ATOMS: atom_id res chain seq x y z
N SER A 1 3.76 -13.41 7.28
CA SER A 1 2.75 -12.43 6.83
C SER A 1 2.01 -11.88 8.04
N CYS A 2 1.20 -10.84 7.87
CA CYS A 2 0.43 -10.16 8.93
C CYS A 2 -0.99 -10.72 9.11
N GLY A 3 -1.18 -12.02 8.94
CA GLY A 3 -2.51 -12.63 9.06
C GLY A 3 -3.45 -12.31 7.90
N THR A 4 -4.74 -12.22 8.20
CA THR A 4 -5.84 -12.00 7.25
C THR A 4 -6.85 -10.95 7.69
N SER A 5 -6.63 -10.32 8.85
CA SER A 5 -7.48 -9.24 9.37
C SER A 5 -6.64 -8.21 10.11
N SER A 6 -7.17 -7.00 10.25
CA SER A 6 -6.54 -5.91 11.00
C SER A 6 -6.29 -6.28 12.46
N ALA A 7 -7.26 -6.96 13.09
CA ALA A 7 -7.13 -7.45 14.46
C ALA A 7 -5.98 -8.47 14.61
N GLU A 8 -5.86 -9.41 13.67
CA GLU A 8 -4.78 -10.38 13.65
C GLU A 8 -3.43 -9.70 13.38
N ALA A 9 -3.37 -8.77 12.43
CA ALA A 9 -2.17 -8.01 12.11
C ALA A 9 -1.65 -7.23 13.33
N VAL A 10 -2.54 -6.54 14.06
CA VAL A 10 -2.21 -5.85 15.31
C VAL A 10 -1.70 -6.84 16.35
N SER A 11 -2.35 -8.00 16.51
CA SER A 11 -1.92 -9.03 17.46
C SER A 11 -0.54 -9.62 17.16
N LEU A 12 -0.13 -9.59 15.89
CA LEU A 12 1.17 -10.05 15.40
C LEU A 12 2.23 -8.94 15.43
N GLY A 13 1.91 -7.74 15.91
CA GLY A 13 2.84 -6.60 15.93
C GLY A 13 3.15 -6.04 14.55
N CYS A 14 2.22 -6.19 13.58
CA CYS A 14 2.34 -5.56 12.28
C CYS A 14 1.87 -4.11 12.29
N HIS A 15 2.33 -3.36 11.30
CA HIS A 15 2.01 -1.95 11.11
C HIS A 15 1.22 -1.77 9.82
N PHE A 16 0.14 -0.98 9.88
CA PHE A 16 -0.56 -0.55 8.69
C PHE A 16 0.16 0.66 8.10
N ASP A 17 0.66 0.51 6.88
CA ASP A 17 1.32 1.56 6.14
C ASP A 17 0.35 2.14 5.12
N VAL A 18 -0.22 3.31 5.39
CA VAL A 18 -1.14 4.00 4.47
C VAL A 18 -0.50 4.28 3.11
N MET A 19 0.80 4.56 3.08
CA MET A 19 1.55 4.83 1.85
C MET A 19 1.48 3.64 0.88
N SER A 20 1.65 2.39 1.34
CA SER A 20 1.49 1.18 0.51
C SER A 20 0.09 0.55 0.60
N PHE A 21 -0.72 1.05 1.53
CA PHE A 21 -2.02 0.53 1.96
C PHE A 21 -1.95 -0.98 2.25
N ALA A 22 -1.01 -1.33 3.14
CA ALA A 22 -0.66 -2.70 3.45
C ALA A 22 -0.31 -2.89 4.93
N TRP A 23 -0.60 -4.08 5.45
CA TRP A 23 -0.11 -4.58 6.72
C TRP A 23 1.28 -5.19 6.56
N LEU A 24 2.29 -4.59 7.19
CA LEU A 24 3.69 -4.99 7.12
C LEU A 24 4.24 -5.51 8.44
N PRO A 25 5.06 -6.58 8.43
CA PRO A 25 5.90 -6.92 9.56
C PRO A 25 6.91 -5.80 9.85
N GLN A 26 7.28 -5.62 11.12
CA GLN A 26 8.24 -4.60 11.57
C GLN A 26 9.54 -4.56 10.74
N ALA A 27 10.03 -5.71 10.28
CA ALA A 27 11.28 -5.81 9.51
C ALA A 27 11.25 -5.10 8.14
N CYS A 28 10.06 -4.88 7.55
CA CYS A 28 9.90 -4.19 6.26
C CYS A 28 9.12 -2.87 6.37
N PHE A 29 8.73 -2.47 7.59
CA PHE A 29 8.02 -1.22 7.81
C PHE A 29 9.01 -0.05 7.90
N ASP A 30 8.84 0.97 7.04
CA ASP A 30 9.61 2.21 7.07
C ASP A 30 8.75 3.35 7.62
N GLY A 31 8.53 3.34 8.94
CA GLY A 31 7.64 4.30 9.59
C GLY A 31 8.07 5.76 9.41
N GLU A 32 9.36 6.04 9.23
CA GLU A 32 9.84 7.38 8.91
C GLU A 32 9.30 7.84 7.54
N LEU A 33 9.35 6.97 6.54
CA LEU A 33 8.85 7.27 5.20
C LEU A 33 7.31 7.37 5.18
N SER A 34 6.61 6.48 5.90
CA SER A 34 5.15 6.53 6.04
C SER A 34 4.69 7.85 6.69
N HIS A 35 5.39 8.32 7.73
CA HIS A 35 5.10 9.64 8.32
C HIS A 35 5.38 10.79 7.35
N GLN A 36 6.44 10.71 6.55
CA GLN A 36 6.71 11.73 5.52
C GLN A 36 5.65 11.74 4.42
N PHE A 37 5.07 10.59 4.08
CA PHE A 37 3.93 10.53 3.15
C PHE A 37 2.72 11.23 3.77
N LEU A 38 2.36 10.87 5.00
CA LEU A 38 1.22 11.46 5.72
C LEU A 38 1.35 12.98 5.93
N ALA A 39 2.55 13.48 6.17
CA ALA A 39 2.78 14.92 6.38
C ALA A 39 2.83 15.73 5.08
N LEU A 40 2.80 15.07 3.91
CA LEU A 40 2.96 15.75 2.62
C LEU A 40 1.69 16.53 2.23
N ARG A 41 0.52 15.98 2.55
CA ARG A 41 -0.80 16.48 2.18
C ARG A 41 -1.83 16.03 3.21
N ASP A 42 -2.95 16.74 3.24
CA ASP A 42 -4.16 16.29 3.92
C ASP A 42 -4.86 15.26 3.03
N TRP A 43 -4.40 14.01 3.09
CA TRP A 43 -4.94 12.93 2.27
C TRP A 43 -6.39 12.62 2.64
N GLU A 44 -7.20 12.32 1.62
CA GLU A 44 -8.60 11.94 1.74
C GLU A 44 -8.84 10.55 1.15
N TRP A 45 -9.77 9.82 1.75
CA TRP A 45 -10.21 8.50 1.30
C TRP A 45 -11.73 8.45 1.31
N PHE A 46 -12.29 7.69 0.38
CA PHE A 46 -13.73 7.66 0.14
C PHE A 46 -14.25 6.23 0.01
N LEU A 47 -15.53 6.04 0.35
CA LEU A 47 -16.24 4.78 0.15
C LEU A 47 -16.78 4.62 -1.28
N ASP A 48 -16.86 5.71 -2.03
CA ASP A 48 -17.38 5.81 -3.40
C ASP A 48 -16.41 6.52 -4.34
N SER A 49 -16.56 6.24 -5.64
CA SER A 49 -15.74 6.82 -6.71
C SER A 49 -16.02 8.30 -6.96
N GLU A 50 -17.15 8.81 -6.48
CA GLU A 50 -17.60 10.19 -6.63
C GLU A 50 -17.02 11.12 -5.56
N GLY A 51 -16.30 10.57 -4.57
CA GLY A 51 -15.65 11.35 -3.52
C GLY A 51 -16.63 11.95 -2.50
N THR A 52 -17.82 11.38 -2.35
CA THR A 52 -18.91 11.98 -1.56
C THR A 52 -19.00 11.46 -0.13
N HIS A 53 -18.59 10.22 0.12
CA HIS A 53 -18.59 9.61 1.45
C HIS A 53 -17.15 9.45 1.94
N GLY A 54 -16.64 10.52 2.54
CA GLY A 54 -15.30 10.54 3.15
C GLY A 54 -15.18 9.60 4.35
N VAL A 55 -13.96 9.12 4.57
CA VAL A 55 -13.58 8.22 5.67
C VAL A 55 -12.66 8.97 6.63
N ASP A 56 -12.84 8.77 7.93
CA ASP A 56 -11.96 9.38 8.91
C ASP A 56 -10.55 8.77 8.88
N MET A 57 -9.54 9.63 9.02
CA MET A 57 -8.13 9.22 8.99
C MET A 57 -7.80 8.17 10.05
N GLY A 58 -8.46 8.19 11.22
CA GLY A 58 -8.21 7.24 12.31
C GLY A 58 -8.52 5.80 11.88
N SER A 59 -9.69 5.59 11.30
CA SER A 59 -10.13 4.29 10.78
C SER A 59 -9.27 3.81 9.59
N VAL A 60 -8.79 4.74 8.75
CA VAL A 60 -7.81 4.42 7.70
C VAL A 60 -6.48 3.96 8.30
N LEU A 61 -5.93 4.69 9.29
CA LEU A 61 -4.67 4.34 9.96
C LEU A 61 -4.77 3.03 10.75
N ALA A 62 -5.97 2.70 11.24
CA ALA A 62 -6.27 1.42 11.88
C ALA A 62 -6.44 0.27 10.86
N GLY A 63 -6.41 0.57 9.56
CA GLY A 63 -6.52 -0.41 8.47
C GLY A 63 -7.87 -1.14 8.46
N GLU A 64 -8.97 -0.47 8.82
CA GLU A 64 -10.29 -1.11 9.00
C GLU A 64 -11.01 -1.47 7.70
N TYR A 65 -10.57 -0.89 6.57
CA TYR A 65 -11.21 -1.07 5.27
C TYR A 65 -10.45 -2.05 4.39
N SER A 66 -11.17 -2.92 3.68
CA SER A 66 -10.58 -3.82 2.68
C SER A 66 -10.21 -3.09 1.39
N GLN A 67 -10.93 -2.01 1.08
CA GLN A 67 -10.72 -1.15 -0.07
C GLN A 67 -11.26 0.26 0.19
N LEU A 68 -10.67 1.26 -0.45
CA LEU A 68 -11.14 2.65 -0.49
C LEU A 68 -10.88 3.25 -1.87
N TYR A 69 -11.54 4.37 -2.15
CA TYR A 69 -11.24 5.23 -3.28
C TYR A 69 -10.33 6.37 -2.83
N VAL A 70 -9.38 6.73 -3.69
CA VAL A 70 -8.41 7.81 -3.48
C VAL A 70 -8.29 8.65 -4.74
N THR A 71 -7.78 9.87 -4.59
CA THR A 71 -7.49 10.74 -5.73
C THR A 71 -6.37 10.18 -6.60
N GLN A 72 -6.34 10.59 -7.87
CA GLN A 72 -5.20 10.34 -8.74
C GLN A 72 -3.92 10.94 -8.16
N GLU A 73 -3.97 12.10 -7.50
CA GLU A 73 -2.82 12.68 -6.78
C GLU A 73 -2.22 11.66 -5.79
N TYR A 74 -3.06 11.07 -4.94
CA TYR A 74 -2.65 10.05 -3.98
C TYR A 74 -1.96 8.88 -4.69
N HIS A 75 -2.53 8.41 -5.80
CA HIS A 75 -1.97 7.30 -6.56
C HIS A 75 -0.58 7.61 -7.12
N MET A 76 -0.37 8.82 -7.65
CA MET A 76 0.94 9.25 -8.15
C MET A 76 1.98 9.33 -7.04
N TYR A 77 1.60 9.86 -5.87
CA TYR A 77 2.51 9.88 -4.71
C TYR A 77 2.77 8.48 -4.17
N HIS A 78 1.77 7.59 -4.14
CA HIS A 78 1.97 6.17 -3.84
C HIS A 78 3.07 5.60 -4.74
N CYS A 79 2.93 5.70 -6.07
CA CYS A 79 3.92 5.17 -7.02
C CYS A 79 5.34 5.68 -6.74
N THR A 80 5.52 6.99 -6.60
CA THR A 80 6.85 7.59 -6.36
C THR A 80 7.42 7.22 -4.98
N TYR A 81 6.59 7.10 -3.94
CA TYR A 81 7.02 6.69 -2.62
C TYR A 81 7.35 5.20 -2.52
N MET A 82 6.75 4.34 -3.34
CA MET A 82 7.12 2.93 -3.44
C MET A 82 8.55 2.78 -3.98
N TRP A 83 8.92 3.57 -5.00
CA TRP A 83 10.31 3.64 -5.45
C TRP A 83 11.26 4.22 -4.40
N ARG A 84 10.80 5.23 -3.64
CA ARG A 84 11.58 5.80 -2.54
C ARG A 84 11.86 4.78 -1.44
N LYS A 85 10.86 3.95 -1.07
CA LYS A 85 11.03 2.85 -0.12
C LYS A 85 12.00 1.79 -0.65
N MET A 86 11.85 1.39 -1.92
CA MET A 86 12.78 0.48 -2.61
C MET A 86 14.23 0.99 -2.54
N HIS A 87 14.46 2.25 -2.90
CA HIS A 87 15.78 2.86 -2.89
C HIS A 87 16.36 2.95 -1.47
N ARG A 88 15.55 3.32 -0.47
CA ARG A 88 15.98 3.36 0.94
C ARG A 88 16.36 1.97 1.45
N ALA A 89 15.63 0.92 1.08
CA ALA A 89 15.98 -0.43 1.45
C ALA A 89 17.31 -0.87 0.83
N ALA A 90 17.55 -0.54 -0.44
CA ALA A 90 18.82 -0.82 -1.13
C ALA A 90 20.01 -0.14 -0.43
N LEU A 91 19.88 1.15 -0.08
CA LEU A 91 20.94 1.88 0.62
C LEU A 91 21.22 1.35 2.04
N ARG A 92 20.19 0.84 2.72
CA ARG A 92 20.28 0.34 4.10
C ARG A 92 20.63 -1.14 4.20
N GLY A 93 20.62 -1.87 3.08
CA GLY A 93 20.66 -3.34 3.08
C GLY A 93 19.46 -3.95 3.81
N ALA A 94 18.32 -3.25 3.82
CA ALA A 94 17.10 -3.72 4.49
C ALA A 94 16.29 -4.65 3.56
N ALA A 95 15.44 -5.48 4.15
CA ALA A 95 14.51 -6.32 3.40
C ALA A 95 13.43 -5.47 2.71
N LEU A 96 13.04 -5.89 1.51
CA LEU A 96 11.82 -5.41 0.86
C LEU A 96 10.71 -6.42 1.00
N ASP A 97 9.49 -5.90 1.14
CA ASP A 97 8.29 -6.72 1.13
C ASP A 97 7.97 -7.21 -0.30
N GLY A 98 7.17 -8.27 -0.38
CA GLY A 98 6.85 -8.91 -1.65
C GLY A 98 5.92 -8.10 -2.57
N TYR A 99 5.33 -7.00 -2.11
CA TYR A 99 4.55 -6.11 -2.97
C TYR A 99 5.48 -5.12 -3.69
N ILE A 100 6.31 -4.40 -2.93
CA ILE A 100 7.24 -3.42 -3.49
C ILE A 100 8.39 -4.07 -4.24
N GLY A 101 8.86 -5.24 -3.78
CA GLY A 101 9.92 -6.00 -4.45
C GLY A 101 9.49 -6.63 -5.78
N SER A 102 8.22 -6.57 -6.15
CA SER A 102 7.70 -7.13 -7.40
C SER A 102 7.98 -6.21 -8.59
N MET A 103 8.59 -6.75 -9.66
CA MET A 103 8.80 -5.98 -10.88
C MET A 103 7.49 -5.53 -11.53
N MET A 104 6.44 -6.35 -11.44
CA MET A 104 5.10 -5.99 -11.93
C MET A 104 4.57 -4.72 -11.25
N HIS A 105 4.92 -4.50 -9.98
CA HIS A 105 4.53 -3.28 -9.28
C HIS A 105 5.34 -2.07 -9.76
N THR A 106 6.63 -2.24 -10.05
CA THR A 106 7.46 -1.20 -10.67
C THR A 106 6.92 -0.81 -12.04
N GLU A 107 6.67 -1.78 -12.93
CA GLU A 107 6.14 -1.56 -14.28
C GLU A 107 4.78 -0.84 -14.26
N HIS A 108 3.89 -1.20 -13.32
CA HIS A 108 2.63 -0.47 -13.10
C HIS A 108 2.88 1.00 -12.74
N CYS A 109 3.79 1.25 -11.79
CA CYS A 109 4.11 2.62 -11.38
C CYS A 109 4.72 3.44 -12.53
N GLU A 110 5.57 2.82 -13.36
CA GLU A 110 6.12 3.45 -14.57
C GLU A 110 5.01 3.84 -15.55
N GLN A 111 4.06 2.94 -15.80
CA GLN A 111 2.93 3.23 -16.68
C GLN A 111 2.08 4.40 -16.15
N MET A 112 1.75 4.41 -14.86
CA MET A 112 0.96 5.49 -14.26
C MET A 112 1.66 6.85 -14.37
N LEU A 113 2.99 6.90 -14.26
CA LEU A 113 3.76 8.14 -14.38
C LEU A 113 3.84 8.69 -15.80
N MET A 114 3.66 7.82 -16.79
CA MET A 114 3.64 8.19 -18.21
C MET A 114 2.22 8.48 -18.71
N ASP A 115 1.19 8.14 -17.95
CA ASP A 115 -0.20 8.46 -18.28
C ASP A 115 -0.47 9.94 -18.01
N HIS A 116 -0.74 10.69 -19.08
CA HIS A 116 -1.02 12.12 -19.05
C HIS A 116 -2.52 12.43 -19.16
N GLU A 117 -3.38 11.41 -19.29
CA GLU A 117 -4.82 11.61 -19.49
C GLU A 117 -5.60 11.70 -18.17
N SER A 118 -5.02 11.25 -17.06
CA SER A 118 -5.70 11.26 -15.75
C SER A 118 -5.75 12.66 -15.13
N THR A 119 -6.91 13.06 -14.60
CA THR A 119 -7.03 14.32 -13.85
C THR A 119 -6.67 14.09 -12.39
N ILE A 120 -5.92 15.02 -11.79
CA ILE A 120 -5.29 14.86 -10.47
C ILE A 120 -6.32 14.69 -9.34
N ASP A 121 -7.48 15.35 -9.47
CA ASP A 121 -8.50 15.40 -8.43
C ASP A 121 -9.56 14.28 -8.58
N GLU A 122 -9.51 13.46 -9.63
CA GLU A 122 -10.43 12.34 -9.81
C GLU A 122 -10.21 11.24 -8.77
N THR A 123 -11.29 10.77 -8.14
CA THR A 123 -11.31 9.72 -7.10
C THR A 123 -11.59 8.32 -7.63
N ASN A 124 -11.38 8.07 -8.93
CA ASN A 124 -11.68 6.79 -9.58
C ASN A 124 -10.65 5.68 -9.30
N THR A 125 -9.58 5.98 -8.56
CA THR A 125 -8.57 4.99 -8.20
C THR A 125 -8.97 4.24 -6.93
N MET A 126 -9.08 2.91 -7.05
CA MET A 126 -9.25 2.02 -5.91
C MET A 126 -7.92 1.60 -5.32
N ILE A 127 -7.81 1.66 -4.00
CA ILE A 127 -6.70 1.11 -3.24
C ILE A 127 -7.19 -0.03 -2.33
N PHE A 128 -6.48 -1.16 -2.35
CA PHE A 128 -6.84 -2.37 -1.60
C PHE A 128 -5.90 -2.60 -0.43
N THR A 129 -6.46 -3.02 0.69
CA THR A 129 -5.67 -3.51 1.84
C THR A 129 -4.98 -4.80 1.48
N LYS A 130 -3.66 -4.81 1.67
CA LYS A 130 -2.79 -5.95 1.37
C LYS A 130 -2.16 -6.47 2.65
N PHE A 131 -1.90 -7.76 2.69
CA PHE A 131 -1.05 -8.39 3.70
C PHE A 131 0.20 -8.87 2.99
N VAL A 132 1.36 -8.33 3.37
CA VAL A 132 2.61 -8.60 2.68
C VAL A 132 3.52 -9.56 3.46
N GLU A 133 4.33 -10.30 2.73
CA GLU A 133 5.39 -11.15 3.28
C GLU A 133 6.71 -10.37 3.32
N CYS A 134 7.49 -10.61 4.39
CA CYS A 134 8.77 -9.95 4.65
C CYS A 134 9.74 -10.92 5.34
N PRO A 135 10.99 -11.09 4.85
CA PRO A 135 11.45 -10.68 3.51
C PRO A 135 10.70 -11.46 2.43
N ALA A 136 10.66 -10.96 1.20
CA ALA A 136 10.37 -11.83 0.06
C ALA A 136 11.44 -12.95 0.05
N SER A 137 11.07 -14.17 0.46
CA SER A 137 11.94 -15.30 0.15
C SER A 137 11.97 -15.44 -1.38
N ASN A 138 13.04 -16.02 -1.95
CA ASN A 138 13.21 -16.26 -3.40
C ASN A 138 12.10 -17.16 -3.96
N HIS A 139 10.88 -16.68 -3.95
CA HIS A 139 9.73 -17.29 -4.55
C HIS A 139 9.89 -17.02 -6.04
N GLY A 140 9.97 -18.12 -6.80
CA GLY A 140 9.93 -18.04 -8.25
C GLY A 140 8.69 -17.27 -8.74
N PRO A 141 8.56 -17.09 -10.06
CA PRO A 141 7.58 -16.19 -10.70
C PRO A 141 6.08 -16.46 -10.41
N SER A 142 5.73 -17.43 -9.55
CA SER A 142 4.38 -17.94 -9.32
C SER A 142 3.76 -17.66 -7.95
N LYS A 143 4.46 -17.03 -6.99
CA LYS A 143 3.84 -16.63 -5.71
C LYS A 143 4.02 -15.14 -5.48
N ALA A 144 2.92 -14.40 -5.55
CA ALA A 144 2.90 -13.02 -5.07
C ALA A 144 3.27 -13.01 -3.58
N GLY A 145 4.29 -12.25 -3.20
CA GLY A 145 4.67 -12.06 -1.79
C GLY A 145 3.70 -11.13 -1.04
N TRP A 146 2.46 -11.05 -1.49
CA TRP A 146 1.36 -10.30 -0.90
C TRP A 146 0.01 -10.91 -1.32
N TYR A 147 -1.03 -10.66 -0.54
CA TYR A 147 -2.41 -11.02 -0.88
C TYR A 147 -3.38 -10.01 -0.27
N ARG A 148 -4.58 -9.91 -0.84
CA ARG A 148 -5.78 -9.31 -0.23
C ARG A 148 -6.71 -10.41 0.27
N VAL A 149 -7.68 -10.04 1.10
CA VAL A 149 -8.70 -10.96 1.62
C VAL A 149 -10.07 -10.50 1.12
N ILE A 150 -10.72 -11.34 0.32
CA ILE A 150 -12.08 -11.12 -0.19
C ILE A 150 -12.95 -12.26 0.35
N ASP A 151 -13.99 -11.93 1.10
CA ASP A 151 -14.91 -12.92 1.69
C ASP A 151 -14.19 -14.04 2.48
N GLY A 152 -13.10 -13.68 3.18
CA GLY A 152 -12.27 -14.61 3.95
C GLY A 152 -11.28 -15.43 3.13
N VAL A 153 -11.20 -15.22 1.81
CA VAL A 153 -10.30 -15.94 0.89
C VAL A 153 -9.10 -15.06 0.52
N LYS A 154 -7.89 -15.62 0.58
CA LYS A 154 -6.67 -14.96 0.10
C LYS A 154 -6.66 -14.91 -1.43
N THR A 155 -6.45 -13.72 -1.98
CA THR A 155 -6.39 -13.46 -3.42
C THR A 155 -5.19 -12.57 -3.72
N SER A 156 -4.42 -12.88 -4.77
CA SER A 156 -3.24 -12.12 -5.21
C SER A 156 -3.29 -11.85 -6.69
#